data_AF-A0A1H3CPK6-F1
#
_entry.id   AF-A0A1H3CPK6-F1
#
_cell.length_a   1.000
_cell.length_b   1.000
_cell.length_c   1.000
_cell.angle_alpha   90.00
_cell.angle_beta   90.00
_cell.angle_gamma   90.00
#
_symmetry.space_group_name_H-M   'P 1'
#
loop_
_entity.id
_entity.type
_entity.pdbx_description
1 polymer ?
#
loop_
_entity_poly.entity_id
_entity_poly.type
_entity_poly.pdbx_seq_one_letter_code
_entity_poly.pdbx_strand_id
1 'polypeptide(L)'
;MEKNKAFKQVILSHFIKNVKDELPPNFEDNDSFKYYIDFIQTIQNREVRYKRGVLLKRLNKCFSIGGIKAEYYTNNKGGFIQIEKNKDTFKIRIENKKFQIEKWSHKTEKKIISYFDLDTDLEKIKRNVLSLKNWR
;
A
#
# COMPACT_ATOMS: atom_id res chain seq x y z
N MET A 1 8.96 15.21 14.97
CA MET A 1 7.52 14.90 14.91
C MET A 1 7.20 13.47 14.43
N GLU A 2 7.92 12.88 13.47
CA GLU A 2 7.59 11.53 12.95
C GLU A 2 7.77 10.37 13.95
N LYS A 3 8.82 10.38 14.79
CA LYS A 3 9.04 9.36 15.83
C LYS A 3 7.85 9.19 16.78
N ASN A 4 7.18 10.30 17.10
CA ASN A 4 6.04 10.31 18.01
C ASN A 4 4.78 9.70 17.36
N LYS A 5 4.64 9.78 16.03
CA LYS A 5 3.55 9.10 15.29
C LYS A 5 3.75 7.58 15.25
N ALA A 6 4.97 7.13 14.97
CA ALA A 6 5.28 5.69 14.94
C ALA A 6 5.09 5.06 16.33
N PHE A 7 5.58 5.72 17.40
CA PHE A 7 5.38 5.27 18.77
C PHE A 7 3.91 5.19 19.18
N LYS A 8 3.11 6.23 18.87
CA LYS A 8 1.66 6.21 19.13
C LYS A 8 0.93 5.11 18.37
N GLN A 9 1.35 4.78 17.14
CA GLN A 9 0.79 3.66 16.38
C GLN A 9 1.11 2.31 17.03
N VAL A 10 2.34 2.11 17.52
CA VAL A 10 2.72 0.87 18.22
C VAL A 10 1.92 0.69 19.51
N ILE A 11 1.71 1.75 20.29
CA ILE A 11 0.86 1.70 21.48
C ILE A 11 -0.57 1.36 21.11
N LEU A 12 -1.13 2.01 20.07
CA LEU A 12 -2.50 1.74 19.63
C LEU A 12 -2.67 0.29 19.16
N SER A 13 -1.72 -0.26 18.41
CA SER A 13 -1.78 -1.65 17.94
C SER A 13 -1.74 -2.64 19.10
N HIS A 14 -0.90 -2.41 20.13
CA HIS A 14 -0.88 -3.24 21.34
C HIS A 14 -2.19 -3.13 22.13
N PHE A 15 -2.70 -1.92 22.34
CA PHE A 15 -3.97 -1.70 23.02
C PHE A 15 -5.11 -2.45 22.31
N ILE A 16 -5.20 -2.35 20.98
CA ILE A 16 -6.25 -3.05 20.21
C ILE A 16 -6.09 -4.56 20.25
N LYS A 17 -4.86 -5.08 20.26
CA LYS A 17 -4.62 -6.51 20.43
C LYS A 17 -5.16 -6.98 21.79
N ASN A 18 -4.83 -6.27 22.87
CA ASN A 18 -5.29 -6.62 24.20
C ASN A 18 -6.81 -6.53 24.33
N VAL A 19 -7.43 -5.48 23.78
CA VAL A 19 -8.90 -5.37 23.73
C VAL A 19 -9.51 -6.55 22.98
N LYS A 20 -8.92 -6.98 21.85
CA LYS A 20 -9.42 -8.15 21.11
C LYS A 20 -9.28 -9.45 21.91
N ASP A 21 -8.18 -9.61 22.64
CA ASP A 21 -7.90 -10.80 23.45
C ASP A 21 -8.84 -10.90 24.67
N GLU A 22 -9.41 -9.77 25.14
CA GLU A 22 -10.40 -9.72 26.23
C GLU A 22 -11.86 -9.88 25.77
N LEU A 23 -12.13 -9.78 24.46
CA LEU A 23 -13.48 -9.94 23.93
C LEU A 23 -13.92 -11.41 23.92
N PRO A 24 -15.21 -11.71 24.17
CA PRO A 24 -15.72 -13.07 24.15
C PRO A 24 -15.59 -13.69 22.75
N PRO A 25 -15.38 -15.02 22.60
CA PRO A 25 -15.06 -15.65 21.31
C PRO A 25 -16.04 -15.36 20.16
N ASN A 26 -17.31 -15.12 20.48
CA ASN A 26 -18.39 -14.89 19.52
C ASN A 26 -18.80 -13.40 19.44
N PHE A 27 -17.93 -12.47 19.86
CA PHE A 27 -18.24 -11.04 19.85
C PHE A 27 -18.55 -10.52 18.44
N GLU A 28 -17.97 -11.12 17.40
CA GLU A 28 -18.16 -10.73 16.00
C GLU A 28 -19.60 -10.96 15.51
N ASP A 29 -20.35 -11.88 16.13
CA ASP A 29 -21.73 -12.23 15.78
C ASP A 29 -22.80 -11.45 16.57
N ASN A 30 -22.39 -10.58 17.50
CA ASN A 30 -23.30 -9.88 18.40
C ASN A 30 -23.36 -8.38 18.07
N ASP A 31 -24.55 -7.95 17.62
CA ASP A 31 -24.84 -6.55 17.23
C ASP A 31 -24.50 -5.51 18.30
N SER A 32 -24.53 -5.88 19.58
CA SER A 32 -24.17 -4.98 20.69
C SER A 32 -22.69 -4.57 20.64
N PHE A 33 -21.84 -5.38 20.01
CA PHE A 33 -20.42 -5.11 19.85
C PHE A 33 -20.07 -4.45 18.52
N LYS A 34 -21.04 -4.15 17.66
CA LYS A 34 -20.82 -3.57 16.32
C LYS A 34 -19.91 -2.34 16.35
N TYR A 35 -20.14 -1.42 17.30
CA TYR A 35 -19.29 -0.24 17.46
C TYR A 35 -17.82 -0.60 17.76
N TYR A 36 -17.58 -1.58 18.63
CA TYR A 36 -16.23 -2.05 18.97
C TYR A 36 -15.57 -2.77 17.80
N ILE A 37 -16.32 -3.60 17.07
CA ILE A 37 -15.85 -4.27 15.84
C ILE A 37 -15.43 -3.22 14.81
N ASP A 38 -16.28 -2.23 14.54
CA ASP A 38 -16.00 -1.16 13.58
C ASP A 38 -14.76 -0.34 13.99
N PHE A 39 -14.60 -0.08 15.29
CA PHE A 39 -13.44 0.61 15.83
C PHE A 39 -12.13 -0.19 15.64
N ILE A 40 -12.13 -1.47 16.01
CA ILE A 40 -10.99 -2.38 15.84
C ILE A 40 -10.62 -2.46 14.35
N GLN A 41 -11.61 -2.70 13.49
CA GLN A 41 -11.43 -2.79 12.04
C GLN A 41 -10.88 -1.48 11.47
N THR A 42 -11.35 -0.34 11.97
CA THR A 42 -10.85 0.98 11.56
C THR A 42 -9.37 1.15 11.88
N ILE A 43 -8.92 0.73 13.07
CA ILE A 43 -7.52 0.83 13.46
C ILE A 43 -6.66 -0.12 12.63
N GLN A 44 -7.09 -1.38 12.46
CA GLN A 44 -6.39 -2.34 11.60
C GLN A 44 -6.27 -1.83 10.16
N ASN A 45 -7.34 -1.27 9.60
CA ASN A 45 -7.32 -0.66 8.27
C ASN A 45 -6.34 0.52 8.19
N ARG A 46 -6.25 1.35 9.24
CA ARG A 46 -5.26 2.44 9.32
C ARG A 46 -3.83 1.91 9.34
N GLU A 47 -3.57 0.85 10.11
CA GLU A 47 -2.25 0.21 10.18
C GLU A 47 -1.83 -0.36 8.82
N VAL A 48 -2.72 -1.09 8.16
CA VAL A 48 -2.50 -1.63 6.81
C VAL A 48 -2.19 -0.51 5.81
N ARG A 49 -2.98 0.58 5.82
CA ARG A 49 -2.75 1.74 4.95
C ARG A 49 -1.38 2.39 5.21
N TYR A 50 -0.99 2.53 6.46
CA TYR A 50 0.31 3.08 6.84
C TYR A 50 1.45 2.20 6.31
N LYS A 51 1.40 0.89 6.57
CA LYS A 51 2.40 -0.09 6.09
C LYS A 51 2.53 -0.05 4.56
N ARG A 52 1.41 -0.02 3.83
CA ARG A 52 1.39 0.14 2.36
C ARG A 52 2.08 1.43 1.92
N GLY A 53 1.76 2.56 2.57
CA GLY A 53 2.36 3.85 2.25
C GLY A 53 3.88 3.87 2.48
N VAL A 54 4.37 3.24 3.55
CA VAL A 54 5.81 3.11 3.81
C VAL A 54 6.51 2.30 2.72
N LEU A 55 5.94 1.17 2.29
CA LEU A 55 6.49 0.35 1.21
C LEU A 55 6.55 1.12 -0.11
N LEU A 56 5.45 1.80 -0.49
CA LEU A 56 5.41 2.59 -1.72
C LEU A 56 6.38 3.78 -1.67
N LYS A 57 6.53 4.46 -0.53
CA LYS A 57 7.56 5.52 -0.37
C LYS A 57 8.98 4.98 -0.54
N ARG A 58 9.28 3.79 0.01
CA ARG A 58 10.59 3.13 -0.17
C ARG A 58 10.85 2.78 -1.63
N LEU A 59 9.86 2.21 -2.32
CA LEU A 59 9.95 1.91 -3.74
C LEU A 59 10.12 3.18 -4.59
N ASN A 60 9.39 4.26 -4.28
CA ASN A 60 9.55 5.55 -4.96
C ASN A 60 10.97 6.10 -4.82
N LYS A 61 11.57 5.99 -3.63
CA LYS A 61 12.97 6.37 -3.40
C LYS A 61 13.94 5.53 -4.24
N CYS A 62 13.72 4.22 -4.34
CA CYS A 62 14.49 3.30 -5.19
C CYS A 62 14.42 3.70 -6.68
N PHE A 63 13.25 4.14 -7.16
CA PHE A 63 13.09 4.70 -8.50
C PHE A 63 13.86 6.00 -8.71
N SER A 64 13.79 6.94 -7.76
CA SER A 64 14.50 8.21 -7.86
C SER A 64 16.02 8.03 -7.94
N ILE A 65 16.59 7.14 -7.11
CA ILE A 65 18.01 6.78 -7.16
C ILE A 65 18.38 6.17 -8.52
N GLY A 66 17.47 5.41 -9.12
CA GLY A 66 17.64 4.83 -10.45
C GLY A 66 17.32 5.74 -11.64
N GLY A 67 17.12 7.05 -11.43
CA GLY A 67 16.81 8.00 -12.50
C GLY A 67 15.42 7.86 -13.12
N ILE A 68 14.49 7.16 -12.46
CA ILE A 68 13.10 7.05 -12.90
C ILE A 68 12.30 8.18 -12.26
N LYS A 69 11.73 9.08 -13.09
CA LYS A 69 10.78 10.09 -12.63
C LYS A 69 9.46 9.41 -12.22
N ALA A 70 9.28 9.26 -10.92
CA ALA A 70 8.14 8.62 -10.30
C ALA A 70 7.57 9.53 -9.20
N GLU A 71 6.25 9.54 -9.08
CA GLU A 71 5.53 10.38 -8.11
C GLU A 71 4.68 9.50 -7.20
N TYR A 72 4.80 9.70 -5.89
CA TYR A 72 3.99 8.98 -4.91
C TYR A 72 2.74 9.79 -4.54
N TYR A 73 1.57 9.20 -4.79
CA TYR A 73 0.27 9.77 -4.48
C TYR A 73 -0.34 9.06 -3.28
N THR A 74 -0.74 9.82 -2.26
CA THR A 74 -1.48 9.29 -1.10
C THR A 74 -2.98 9.33 -1.35
N ASN A 75 -3.69 8.26 -1.03
CA ASN A 75 -5.16 8.21 -1.02
C ASN A 75 -5.68 7.32 0.13
N ASN A 76 -7.00 7.29 0.31
CA ASN A 76 -7.66 6.48 1.34
C ASN A 76 -7.46 4.95 1.19
N LYS A 77 -6.83 4.49 0.10
CA LYS A 77 -6.54 3.06 -0.17
C LYS A 77 -5.08 2.67 0.07
N GLY A 78 -4.25 3.59 0.60
CA GLY A 78 -2.82 3.35 0.86
C GLY A 78 -1.87 3.98 -0.18
N GLY A 79 -2.43 4.64 -1.19
CA GLY A 79 -1.67 5.35 -2.22
C GLY A 79 -1.20 4.49 -3.39
N PHE A 80 -0.51 5.13 -4.32
CA PHE A 80 0.11 4.49 -5.49
C PHE A 80 1.31 5.33 -5.95
N ILE A 81 2.21 4.71 -6.72
CA ILE A 81 3.27 5.40 -7.45
C ILE A 81 2.80 5.56 -8.89
N GLN A 82 3.00 6.74 -9.46
CA GLN A 82 2.75 7.04 -10.87
C GLN A 82 4.07 7.27 -11.59
N ILE A 83 4.19 6.71 -12.79
CA ILE A 83 5.32 6.91 -13.69
C ILE A 83 4.75 7.25 -15.06
N GLU A 84 5.04 8.46 -15.53
CA GLU A 84 4.61 8.91 -16.86
C GLU A 84 5.67 8.57 -17.89
N LYS A 85 5.25 7.99 -19.02
CA LYS A 85 6.14 7.70 -20.15
C LYS A 85 5.37 7.79 -21.45
N ASN A 86 5.79 8.71 -22.32
CA ASN A 86 5.15 8.95 -23.62
C ASN A 86 3.64 9.23 -23.44
N LYS A 87 2.76 8.43 -24.04
CA LYS A 87 1.30 8.52 -23.91
C LYS A 87 0.71 7.61 -22.82
N ASP A 88 1.57 6.85 -22.14
CA ASP A 88 1.18 5.85 -21.15
C ASP A 88 1.50 6.32 -19.73
N THR A 89 0.66 5.90 -18.79
CA THR A 89 0.88 6.09 -17.35
C THR A 89 0.96 4.75 -16.67
N PHE A 90 2.06 4.48 -15.96
CA PHE A 90 2.20 3.29 -15.16
C PHE A 90 1.83 3.61 -13.71
N LYS A 91 0.97 2.79 -13.11
CA LYS A 91 0.61 2.90 -11.70
C LYS A 91 1.01 1.66 -10.95
N ILE A 92 1.73 1.83 -9.84
CA ILE A 92 2.12 0.74 -8.95
C ILE A 92 1.40 0.95 -7.63
N ARG A 93 0.59 -0.03 -7.26
CA ARG A 93 -0.26 0.01 -6.06
C ARG A 93 -0.16 -1.30 -5.30
N ILE A 94 -0.57 -1.31 -4.03
CA ILE A 94 -0.65 -2.54 -3.25
C ILE A 94 -2.11 -2.97 -3.15
N GLU A 95 -2.44 -4.06 -3.82
CA GLU A 95 -3.77 -4.69 -3.84
C GLU A 95 -3.62 -6.18 -3.51
N ASN A 96 -4.56 -6.76 -2.78
CA ASN A 96 -4.57 -8.19 -2.42
C ASN A 96 -3.21 -8.71 -1.89
N LYS A 97 -2.55 -7.92 -1.03
CA LYS A 97 -1.23 -8.22 -0.44
C LYS A 97 -0.12 -8.43 -1.48
N LYS A 98 -0.21 -7.80 -2.65
CA LYS A 98 0.82 -7.81 -3.70
C LYS A 98 1.02 -6.40 -4.26
N PHE A 99 2.20 -6.11 -4.76
CA PHE A 99 2.39 -5.01 -5.70
C PHE A 99 1.71 -5.37 -7.01
N GLN A 100 0.86 -4.48 -7.52
CA GLN A 100 0.19 -4.59 -8.81
C GLN A 100 0.68 -3.44 -9.69
N ILE A 101 1.24 -3.77 -10.86
CA ILE A 101 1.65 -2.79 -11.86
C ILE A 101 0.58 -2.72 -12.93
N GLU A 102 0.08 -1.50 -13.16
CA GLU A 102 -0.94 -1.18 -14.15
C GLU A 102 -0.34 -0.30 -15.24
N LYS A 103 -0.71 -0.57 -16.49
CA LYS A 103 -0.56 0.34 -17.63
C LYS A 103 -1.88 1.06 -17.85
N TRP A 104 -1.82 2.37 -18.01
CA TRP A 104 -2.95 3.20 -18.40
C TRP A 104 -2.62 3.87 -19.73
N SER A 105 -3.24 3.42 -20.82
CA SER A 105 -3.10 4.03 -22.14
C SER A 105 -4.21 5.04 -22.35
N HIS A 106 -3.86 6.23 -22.86
CA HIS A 106 -4.81 7.33 -23.08
C HIS A 106 -5.65 7.71 -21.84
N LYS A 107 -5.15 7.40 -20.63
CA LYS A 107 -5.80 7.62 -19.32
C LYS A 107 -7.12 6.85 -19.09
N THR A 108 -7.59 6.05 -20.05
CA THR A 108 -8.88 5.35 -19.99
C THR A 108 -8.72 3.83 -19.99
N GLU A 109 -7.74 3.30 -20.72
CA GLU A 109 -7.54 1.86 -20.85
C GLU A 109 -6.56 1.35 -19.81
N LYS A 110 -7.08 0.58 -18.83
CA LYS A 110 -6.28 -0.07 -17.80
C LYS A 110 -5.94 -1.50 -18.19
N LYS A 111 -4.65 -1.85 -18.17
CA LYS A 111 -4.16 -3.23 -18.24
C LYS A 111 -3.27 -3.55 -17.05
N ILE A 112 -3.50 -4.68 -16.40
CA ILE A 112 -2.58 -5.18 -15.36
C ILE A 112 -1.43 -5.90 -16.07
N ILE A 113 -0.20 -5.52 -15.72
CA ILE A 113 1.00 -6.00 -16.40
C ILE A 113 1.68 -7.09 -15.59
N SER A 114 1.76 -6.90 -14.27
CA SER A 114 2.51 -7.80 -13.39
C SER A 114 2.06 -7.67 -11.94
N TYR A 115 2.35 -8.74 -11.19
CA TYR A 115 2.21 -8.81 -9.74
C TYR A 115 3.54 -9.20 -9.10
N PHE A 116 3.83 -8.64 -7.93
CA PHE A 116 4.95 -9.04 -7.10
C PHE A 116 4.50 -9.18 -5.65
N ASP A 117 5.03 -10.17 -4.94
CA ASP A 117 4.78 -10.32 -3.52
C ASP A 117 5.44 -9.18 -2.73
N LEU A 118 4.93 -8.84 -1.54
CA LEU A 118 5.37 -7.66 -0.79
C LEU A 118 6.79 -7.77 -0.22
N ASP A 119 7.33 -8.97 -0.16
CA ASP A 119 8.71 -9.30 0.22
C ASP A 119 9.67 -9.30 -0.98
N THR A 120 9.16 -9.11 -2.20
CA THR A 120 10.00 -9.00 -3.40
C THR A 120 10.96 -7.81 -3.27
N ASP A 121 12.24 -8.04 -3.56
CA ASP A 121 13.26 -6.99 -3.63
C ASP A 121 12.81 -5.83 -4.54
N LEU A 122 12.86 -4.62 -4.00
CA LEU A 122 12.45 -3.40 -4.70
C LEU A 122 13.26 -3.18 -5.98
N GLU A 123 14.52 -3.61 -6.04
CA GLU A 123 15.33 -3.53 -7.26
C GLU A 123 14.84 -4.51 -8.35
N LYS A 124 14.23 -5.64 -7.98
CA LYS A 124 13.57 -6.53 -8.95
C LYS A 124 12.33 -5.87 -9.56
N ILE A 125 11.52 -5.21 -8.74
CA ILE A 125 10.34 -4.44 -9.20
C ILE A 125 10.80 -3.32 -10.15
N LYS A 126 11.88 -2.61 -9.79
CA LYS A 126 12.48 -1.56 -10.63
C LYS A 126 13.01 -2.07 -11.96
N ARG A 127 13.74 -3.18 -11.98
CA ARG A 127 14.17 -3.82 -13.24
C ARG A 127 12.97 -4.19 -14.12
N ASN A 128 11.88 -4.70 -13.54
CA ASN A 128 10.67 -4.98 -14.30
C ASN A 128 10.09 -3.70 -14.94
N VAL A 129 9.90 -2.63 -14.15
CA VAL A 129 9.41 -1.35 -14.66
C VAL A 129 10.31 -0.77 -15.75
N LEU A 130 11.63 -0.92 -15.64
CA LEU A 130 12.58 -0.50 -16.67
C LEU A 130 12.46 -1.35 -17.94
N SER A 131 12.25 -2.66 -17.82
CA SER A 131 12.07 -3.54 -18.99
C SER A 131 10.81 -3.19 -19.78
N LEU A 132 9.77 -2.70 -19.11
CA LEU A 132 8.56 -2.17 -19.75
C LEU A 132 8.83 -0.88 -20.57
N LYS A 133 9.98 -0.22 -20.38
CA LYS A 133 10.40 0.96 -21.16
C LYS A 133 11.03 0.62 -22.51
N ASN A 134 11.25 -0.65 -22.84
CA ASN A 134 11.85 -1.07 -24.12
C ASN A 134 10.83 -1.32 -25.23
N TRP A 135 9.78 -0.50 -25.33
CA TRP A 135 8.84 -0.56 -26.46
C TRP A 135 9.11 0.64 -27.37
N ARG A 136 9.73 0.33 -28.51
CA ARG A 136 9.95 1.23 -29.65
C ARG A 136 8.65 1.91 -30.06
#